data_AF-A0A849RZW1-F1
#
_entry.id   AF-A0A849RZW1-F1
#
_cell.length_a   1.000
_cell.length_b   1.000
_cell.length_c   1.000
_cell.angle_alpha   90.00
_cell.angle_beta   90.00
_cell.angle_gamma   90.00
#
_symmetry.space_group_name_H-M   'P 1'
#
loop_
_entity.id
_entity.type
_entity.pdbx_description
1 polymer ?
#
loop_
_entity_poly.entity_id
_entity_poly.type
_entity_poly.pdbx_seq_one_letter_code
_entity_poly.pdbx_strand_id
1 'polypeptide(L)'
;MKSSLDRACMDLVAQATFQKTAEIGFAHAKQNLPYMTQTVLDLPPTSTEQGTSAISMAAGPSLHRRQTIQTIKHLNYRGALVVADGALGHCLRNGVIPDYVLCVDPHPTWIIRWFGDPDLAQRADDDYFRRQDLDPALNTKERERNDELISLVNEHGSKIKVIMATCVAPNVVARCREAGMPLYWWNPICDDYDAPDSHTRRLYDLTGMPCMVTGGNGGASAWIFANAILKKSSVAFVGMDLGYAPGTPLSKTQYYHELIKFYPEERLSEAYIEIYNPHLKETWYTDPTYYWYRQCFLDVVKQSGWTAYNCTEGGTLFGEGIEWMALDRFITAAQESCQLLAKC
;
A
#
# COMPACT_ATOMS: atom_id res chain seq x y z
N MET A 1 18.71 -3.52 -19.85
CA MET A 1 17.62 -4.02 -19.01
C MET A 1 16.87 -5.11 -19.77
N LYS A 2 16.23 -6.04 -19.07
CA LYS A 2 15.35 -7.07 -19.68
C LYS A 2 13.91 -6.55 -19.78
N SER A 3 13.03 -7.21 -20.52
CA SER A 3 11.61 -6.79 -20.68
C SER A 3 10.62 -7.59 -19.83
N SER A 4 11.06 -8.68 -19.20
CA SER A 4 10.24 -9.49 -18.29
C SER A 4 11.11 -10.29 -17.31
N LEU A 5 10.46 -10.87 -16.29
CA LEU A 5 11.01 -11.95 -15.48
C LEU A 5 10.29 -13.25 -15.81
N ASP A 6 11.06 -14.33 -15.95
CA ASP A 6 10.49 -15.67 -16.07
C ASP A 6 9.86 -16.14 -14.75
N ARG A 7 9.08 -17.22 -14.85
CA ARG A 7 8.33 -17.76 -13.70
C ARG A 7 9.24 -18.22 -12.57
N ALA A 8 10.37 -18.86 -12.89
CA ALA A 8 11.30 -19.36 -11.89
C ALA A 8 11.92 -18.22 -11.07
N CYS A 9 12.30 -17.11 -11.72
CA CYS A 9 12.77 -15.91 -11.06
C CYS A 9 11.70 -15.30 -10.13
N MET A 10 10.44 -15.24 -10.59
CA MET A 10 9.35 -14.73 -9.77
C MET A 10 9.07 -15.61 -8.54
N ASP A 11 9.12 -16.94 -8.69
CA ASP A 11 8.94 -17.86 -7.58
C ASP A 11 10.08 -17.72 -6.55
N LEU A 12 11.32 -17.46 -6.99
CA LEU A 12 12.44 -17.15 -6.09
C LEU A 12 12.23 -15.84 -5.32
N VAL A 13 11.72 -14.79 -5.96
CA VAL A 13 11.39 -13.52 -5.28
C VAL A 13 10.29 -13.74 -4.23
N ALA A 14 9.27 -14.53 -4.55
CA ALA A 14 8.21 -14.90 -3.62
C ALA A 14 8.77 -15.65 -2.40
N GLN A 15 9.61 -16.67 -2.64
CA GLN A 15 10.24 -17.45 -1.57
C GLN A 15 11.15 -16.59 -0.68
N ALA A 16 11.98 -15.74 -1.27
CA ALA A 16 12.86 -14.84 -0.52
C ALA A 16 12.06 -13.85 0.35
N THR A 17 10.97 -13.30 -0.20
CA THR A 17 10.07 -12.41 0.55
C THR A 17 9.43 -13.15 1.72
N PHE A 18 8.90 -14.36 1.48
CA PHE A 18 8.30 -15.19 2.53
C PHE A 18 9.30 -15.53 3.64
N GLN A 19 10.49 -16.01 3.29
CA GLN A 19 11.54 -16.34 4.25
C GLN A 19 11.97 -15.13 5.12
N LYS A 20 12.02 -13.94 4.51
CA LYS A 20 12.36 -12.70 5.22
C LYS A 20 11.29 -12.27 6.23
N THR A 21 10.02 -12.56 5.96
CA THR A 21 8.88 -11.91 6.63
C THR A 21 8.07 -12.83 7.53
N ALA A 22 7.94 -14.11 7.20
CA ALA A 22 7.00 -15.03 7.84
C ALA A 22 7.23 -15.18 9.35
N GLU A 23 8.41 -15.63 9.79
CA GLU A 23 8.63 -15.88 11.22
C GLU A 23 8.68 -14.61 12.07
N ILE A 24 9.18 -13.50 11.50
CA ILE A 24 9.14 -12.18 12.16
C ILE A 24 7.68 -11.76 12.35
N GLY A 25 6.88 -11.87 11.29
CA GLY A 25 5.44 -11.58 11.32
C GLY A 25 4.70 -12.44 12.34
N PHE A 26 5.00 -13.73 12.42
CA PHE A 26 4.40 -14.62 13.41
C PHE A 26 4.78 -14.24 14.86
N ALA A 27 6.04 -13.85 15.09
CA ALA A 27 6.48 -13.37 16.40
C ALA A 27 5.80 -12.05 16.79
N HIS A 28 5.56 -11.15 15.84
CA HIS A 28 4.77 -9.94 16.05
C HIS A 28 3.30 -10.26 16.36
N ALA A 29 2.67 -11.18 15.62
CA ALA A 29 1.30 -11.60 15.86
C ALA A 29 1.08 -12.09 17.29
N LYS A 30 2.02 -12.89 17.84
CA LYS A 30 2.00 -13.31 19.25
C LYS A 30 2.00 -12.14 20.24
N GLN A 31 2.84 -11.14 19.99
CA GLN A 31 2.95 -9.96 20.85
C GLN A 31 1.72 -9.05 20.74
N ASN A 32 1.07 -9.06 19.58
CA ASN A 32 -0.12 -8.25 19.30
C ASN A 32 -1.42 -8.83 19.84
N LEU A 33 -1.46 -10.13 20.20
CA LEU A 33 -2.66 -10.84 20.68
C LEU A 33 -3.49 -10.06 21.72
N PRO A 34 -2.90 -9.43 22.75
CA PRO A 34 -3.68 -8.69 23.76
C PRO A 34 -4.46 -7.50 23.20
N TYR A 35 -4.16 -7.04 21.98
CA TYR A 35 -4.78 -5.88 21.34
C TYR A 35 -5.78 -6.23 20.24
N MET A 36 -5.97 -7.51 19.94
CA MET A 36 -6.87 -7.99 18.88
C MET A 36 -8.32 -8.10 19.38
N THR A 37 -8.97 -6.96 19.57
CA THR A 37 -10.33 -6.90 20.16
C THR A 37 -11.45 -6.91 19.12
N GLN A 38 -11.16 -6.59 17.86
CA GLN A 38 -12.13 -6.52 16.77
C GLN A 38 -11.44 -6.79 15.43
N THR A 39 -12.20 -7.31 14.48
CA THR A 39 -11.71 -7.76 13.17
C THR A 39 -12.19 -6.82 12.07
N VAL A 40 -11.63 -6.94 10.87
CA VAL A 40 -12.16 -6.22 9.69
C VAL A 40 -13.64 -6.51 9.39
N LEU A 41 -14.21 -7.60 9.93
CA LEU A 41 -15.63 -7.93 9.78
C LEU A 41 -16.53 -7.18 10.78
N ASP A 42 -15.95 -6.59 11.83
CA ASP A 42 -16.65 -5.79 12.84
C ASP A 42 -16.74 -4.31 12.45
N LEU A 43 -16.27 -3.95 11.25
CA LEU A 43 -16.37 -2.59 10.74
C LEU A 43 -17.83 -2.15 10.64
N PRO A 44 -18.16 -0.91 11.06
CA PRO A 44 -19.50 -0.40 10.88
C PRO A 44 -19.84 -0.32 9.38
N PRO A 45 -21.12 -0.47 9.01
CA PRO A 45 -21.56 -0.24 7.65
C PRO A 45 -21.08 1.14 7.15
N THR A 46 -20.72 1.21 5.87
CA THR A 46 -20.38 2.51 5.28
C THR A 46 -21.62 3.42 5.36
N SER A 47 -21.43 4.66 5.85
CA SER A 47 -22.50 5.66 5.89
C SER A 47 -23.15 5.82 4.52
N THR A 48 -24.47 5.98 4.48
CA THR A 48 -25.21 6.30 3.25
C THR A 48 -24.83 7.66 2.66
N GLU A 49 -24.27 8.55 3.47
CA GLU A 49 -23.71 9.84 3.00
C GLU A 49 -22.36 9.68 2.31
N GLN A 50 -21.65 8.58 2.59
CA GLN A 50 -20.39 8.26 1.96
C GLN A 50 -20.69 7.51 0.66
N GLY A 51 -20.23 8.06 -0.45
CA GLY A 51 -20.51 7.54 -1.80
C GLY A 51 -20.16 6.06 -1.95
N THR A 52 -20.77 5.42 -2.95
CA THR A 52 -20.61 3.98 -3.21
C THR A 52 -19.24 3.61 -3.79
N SER A 53 -18.43 4.60 -4.17
CA SER A 53 -17.07 4.38 -4.67
C SER A 53 -16.00 4.51 -3.59
N ALA A 54 -14.80 4.04 -3.91
CA ALA A 54 -13.60 4.29 -3.12
C ALA A 54 -12.41 4.67 -4.00
N ILE A 55 -11.48 5.42 -3.42
CA ILE A 55 -10.13 5.61 -3.94
C ILE A 55 -9.17 4.93 -2.97
N SER A 56 -8.45 3.94 -3.48
CA SER A 56 -7.32 3.34 -2.80
C SER A 56 -6.03 4.09 -3.15
N MET A 57 -5.22 4.47 -2.17
CA MET A 57 -3.98 5.22 -2.41
C MET A 57 -2.76 4.43 -1.94
N ALA A 58 -1.79 4.23 -2.83
CA ALA A 58 -0.46 3.73 -2.50
C ALA A 58 0.56 4.89 -2.41
N ALA A 59 1.78 4.57 -1.99
CA ALA A 59 2.83 5.54 -1.67
C ALA A 59 3.78 5.88 -2.84
N GLY A 60 3.39 5.54 -4.06
CA GLY A 60 4.24 5.74 -5.23
C GLY A 60 4.37 7.21 -5.62
N PRO A 61 5.49 7.60 -6.27
CA PRO A 61 5.78 9.01 -6.54
C PRO A 61 4.75 9.70 -7.45
N SER A 62 3.92 8.94 -8.19
CA SER A 62 2.86 9.56 -9.00
C SER A 62 1.80 10.28 -8.17
N LEU A 63 1.61 9.89 -6.90
CA LEU A 63 0.72 10.60 -5.97
C LEU A 63 1.09 12.09 -5.86
N HIS A 64 2.39 12.38 -5.83
CA HIS A 64 2.94 13.74 -5.76
C HIS A 64 2.97 14.41 -7.14
N ARG A 65 3.38 13.68 -8.18
CA ARG A 65 3.56 14.22 -9.54
C ARG A 65 2.24 14.59 -10.22
N ARG A 66 1.13 13.96 -9.81
CA ARG A 66 -0.20 14.12 -10.43
C ARG A 66 -1.17 14.98 -9.61
N GLN A 67 -0.67 15.62 -8.55
CA GLN A 67 -1.51 16.47 -7.68
C GLN A 67 -2.77 15.76 -7.18
N THR A 68 -2.66 14.46 -6.88
CA THR A 68 -3.80 13.58 -6.60
C THR A 68 -4.66 14.12 -5.46
N ILE A 69 -4.03 14.55 -4.36
CA ILE A 69 -4.75 15.09 -3.20
C ILE A 69 -5.47 16.40 -3.55
N GLN A 70 -4.86 17.25 -4.37
CA GLN A 70 -5.47 18.50 -4.81
C GLN A 70 -6.71 18.23 -5.66
N THR A 71 -6.67 17.26 -6.57
CA THR A 71 -7.82 16.84 -7.38
C THR A 71 -8.96 16.30 -6.50
N ILE A 72 -8.65 15.43 -5.54
CA ILE A 72 -9.63 14.90 -4.56
C ILE A 72 -10.34 16.02 -3.81
N LYS A 73 -9.59 17.04 -3.36
CA LYS A 73 -10.14 18.20 -2.66
C LYS A 73 -10.96 19.10 -3.57
N HIS A 74 -10.43 19.42 -4.75
CA HIS A 74 -11.07 20.33 -5.70
C HIS A 74 -12.43 19.81 -6.17
N LEU A 75 -12.51 18.51 -6.46
CA LEU A 75 -13.75 17.86 -6.88
C LEU A 75 -14.62 17.42 -5.71
N ASN A 76 -14.20 17.68 -4.48
CA ASN A 76 -14.94 17.39 -3.26
C ASN A 76 -15.42 15.92 -3.21
N TYR A 77 -14.49 15.00 -3.43
CA TYR A 77 -14.81 13.56 -3.46
C TYR A 77 -15.46 13.12 -2.15
N ARG A 78 -16.55 12.34 -2.26
CA ARG A 78 -17.37 11.87 -1.12
C ARG A 78 -17.33 10.36 -0.90
N GLY A 79 -16.62 9.61 -1.73
CA GLY A 79 -16.44 8.18 -1.52
C GLY A 79 -15.41 7.90 -0.42
N ALA A 80 -15.13 6.62 -0.18
CA ALA A 80 -14.18 6.23 0.85
C ALA A 80 -12.73 6.44 0.39
N LEU A 81 -11.90 6.95 1.29
CA LEU A 81 -10.45 7.05 1.12
C LEU A 81 -9.76 5.94 1.91
N VAL A 82 -9.19 4.97 1.19
CA VAL A 82 -8.47 3.83 1.76
C VAL A 82 -7.00 3.94 1.39
N VAL A 83 -6.13 4.26 2.33
CA VAL A 83 -4.72 4.53 2.00
C VAL A 83 -3.81 3.43 2.55
N ALA A 84 -2.72 3.11 1.85
CA ALA A 84 -1.62 2.37 2.46
C ALA A 84 -0.89 3.28 3.47
N ASP A 85 -0.27 2.69 4.47
CA ASP A 85 0.55 3.37 5.49
C ASP A 85 1.46 4.47 4.88
N GLY A 86 2.20 4.17 3.82
CA GLY A 86 3.10 5.13 3.18
C GLY A 86 2.44 6.35 2.54
N ALA A 87 1.13 6.31 2.26
CA ALA A 87 0.38 7.45 1.75
C ALA A 87 -0.25 8.32 2.85
N LEU A 88 -0.26 7.84 4.11
CA LEU A 88 -0.88 8.55 5.25
C LEU A 88 -0.29 9.94 5.43
N GLY A 89 1.05 10.04 5.49
CA GLY A 89 1.72 11.32 5.72
C GLY A 89 1.44 12.35 4.63
N HIS A 90 1.37 11.92 3.37
CA HIS A 90 1.05 12.83 2.26
C HIS A 90 -0.40 13.36 2.35
N CYS A 91 -1.36 12.50 2.74
CA CYS A 91 -2.76 12.92 2.94
C CYS A 91 -2.86 13.99 4.04
N LEU A 92 -2.32 13.69 5.22
CA LEU A 92 -2.46 14.56 6.40
C LEU A 92 -1.80 15.92 6.20
N ARG A 93 -0.58 15.95 5.63
CA ARG A 93 0.12 17.22 5.34
C ARG A 93 -0.63 18.12 4.35
N ASN A 94 -1.53 17.55 3.56
CA ASN A 94 -2.36 18.28 2.60
C ASN A 94 -3.80 18.51 3.08
N GLY A 95 -4.09 18.21 4.35
CA GLY A 95 -5.39 18.43 4.98
C GLY A 95 -6.47 17.46 4.50
N VAL A 96 -6.09 16.25 4.07
CA VAL A 96 -7.02 15.16 3.78
C VAL A 96 -6.85 14.09 4.86
N ILE A 97 -7.93 13.80 5.56
CA ILE A 97 -8.00 12.78 6.59
C ILE A 97 -8.57 11.52 5.93
N PRO A 98 -7.78 10.44 5.75
CA PRO A 98 -8.29 9.21 5.16
C PRO A 98 -9.26 8.50 6.12
N ASP A 99 -10.24 7.77 5.58
CA ASP A 99 -11.16 6.97 6.40
C ASP A 99 -10.47 5.74 6.99
N TYR A 100 -9.61 5.14 6.17
CA TYR A 100 -8.91 3.89 6.48
C TYR A 100 -7.43 4.00 6.11
N VAL A 101 -6.57 3.43 6.96
CA VAL A 101 -5.16 3.18 6.63
C VAL A 101 -4.86 1.69 6.75
N LEU A 102 -4.30 1.08 5.70
CA LEU A 102 -3.86 -0.31 5.70
C LEU A 102 -2.38 -0.41 6.05
N CYS A 103 -2.08 -1.35 6.94
CA CYS A 103 -0.72 -1.66 7.37
C CYS A 103 -0.53 -3.19 7.32
N VAL A 104 0.51 -3.64 6.61
CA VAL A 104 0.73 -5.08 6.33
C VAL A 104 2.18 -5.54 6.51
N ASP A 105 3.15 -4.67 6.27
CA ASP A 105 4.55 -5.07 6.25
C ASP A 105 5.06 -5.32 7.70
N PRO A 106 5.72 -6.46 7.98
CA PRO A 106 6.23 -6.77 9.30
C PRO A 106 7.57 -6.09 9.62
N HIS A 107 8.11 -5.21 8.78
CA HIS A 107 9.43 -4.63 9.02
C HIS A 107 9.52 -3.88 10.36
N PRO A 108 10.45 -4.23 11.26
CA PRO A 108 10.43 -3.80 12.66
C PRO A 108 10.76 -2.31 12.86
N THR A 109 11.43 -1.67 11.91
CA THR A 109 11.96 -0.30 12.07
C THR A 109 11.46 0.71 11.05
N TRP A 110 10.86 0.27 9.94
CA TRP A 110 10.50 1.18 8.85
C TRP A 110 9.03 1.59 8.94
N ILE A 111 8.13 0.66 9.22
CA ILE A 111 6.70 0.89 9.08
C ILE A 111 6.16 1.92 10.07
N ILE A 112 6.69 1.96 11.30
CA ILE A 112 6.32 2.97 12.30
C ILE A 112 6.57 4.41 11.82
N ARG A 113 7.56 4.61 10.94
CA ARG A 113 7.91 5.94 10.43
C ARG A 113 6.82 6.51 9.52
N TRP A 114 5.94 5.67 8.97
CA TRP A 114 4.74 6.11 8.24
C TRP A 114 3.60 6.62 9.15
N PHE A 115 3.69 6.39 10.46
CA PHE A 115 2.76 6.90 11.48
C PHE A 115 3.39 8.02 12.34
N GLY A 116 4.62 8.44 11.99
CA GLY A 116 5.46 9.27 12.84
C GLY A 116 6.05 8.46 13.98
N ASP A 117 7.36 8.47 14.08
CA ASP A 117 8.14 7.62 14.98
C ASP A 117 8.77 8.47 16.11
N PRO A 118 8.24 8.42 17.34
CA PRO A 118 8.75 9.20 18.46
C PRO A 118 10.21 8.89 18.80
N ASP A 119 10.67 7.69 18.46
CA ASP A 119 12.01 7.19 18.78
C ASP A 119 12.99 7.33 17.61
N LEU A 120 12.61 8.02 16.53
CA LEU A 120 13.42 8.12 15.30
C LEU A 120 14.86 8.57 15.58
N ALA A 121 15.06 9.48 16.54
CA ALA A 121 16.37 9.99 16.91
C ALA A 121 17.30 8.94 17.55
N GLN A 122 16.74 7.86 18.10
CA GLN A 122 17.48 6.79 18.78
C GLN A 122 17.68 5.55 17.88
N ARG A 123 17.03 5.53 16.71
CA ARG A 123 17.21 4.44 15.73
C ARG A 123 18.57 4.50 15.07
N ALA A 124 19.02 3.36 14.57
CA ALA A 124 20.18 3.29 13.70
C ALA A 124 19.95 4.17 12.45
N ASP A 125 20.98 4.90 12.04
CA ASP A 125 20.91 5.71 10.84
C ASP A 125 20.77 4.80 9.61
N ASP A 126 19.77 5.09 8.79
CA ASP A 126 19.54 4.46 7.49
C ASP A 126 19.20 5.54 6.45
N ASP A 127 19.21 5.18 5.17
CA ASP A 127 18.83 6.10 4.10
C ASP A 127 17.48 5.76 3.46
N TYR A 128 16.71 4.82 4.03
CA TYR A 128 15.58 4.19 3.36
C TYR A 128 14.59 5.25 2.85
N PHE A 129 14.22 6.20 3.71
CA PHE A 129 13.26 7.25 3.35
C PHE A 129 13.89 8.46 2.67
N ARG A 130 15.19 8.72 2.89
CA ARG A 130 15.89 9.88 2.32
C ARG A 130 16.26 9.67 0.85
N ARG A 131 16.59 8.43 0.51
CA ARG A 131 17.15 8.02 -0.78
C ARG A 131 16.07 7.82 -1.84
N GLN A 132 14.93 7.26 -1.44
CA GLN A 132 13.86 6.87 -2.34
C GLN A 132 13.04 8.07 -2.84
N ASP A 133 12.26 7.87 -3.90
CA ASP A 133 11.38 8.89 -4.46
C ASP A 133 9.92 8.78 -3.97
N LEU A 134 9.66 7.91 -2.98
CA LEU A 134 8.31 7.64 -2.43
C LEU A 134 7.62 8.89 -1.89
N ASP A 135 8.19 9.53 -0.87
CA ASP A 135 7.70 10.81 -0.32
C ASP A 135 8.84 11.85 -0.33
N PRO A 136 8.85 12.76 -1.33
CA PRO A 136 9.87 13.80 -1.46
C PRO A 136 10.04 14.69 -0.22
N ALA A 137 9.03 14.78 0.66
CA ALA A 137 9.15 15.54 1.89
C ALA A 137 10.24 14.96 2.82
N LEU A 138 10.44 13.64 2.81
CA LEU A 138 11.37 12.96 3.71
C LEU A 138 12.83 13.07 3.27
N ASN A 139 13.09 13.43 2.01
CA ASN A 139 14.43 13.40 1.41
C ASN A 139 15.45 14.31 2.09
N THR A 140 15.03 15.48 2.55
CA THR A 140 15.95 16.52 3.08
C THR A 140 15.64 16.94 4.51
N LYS A 141 14.43 16.67 5.00
CA LYS A 141 13.91 17.18 6.27
C LYS A 141 13.26 16.07 7.11
N GLU A 142 13.78 14.86 7.02
CA GLU A 142 13.20 13.65 7.63
C GLU A 142 12.76 13.85 9.09
N ARG A 143 13.62 14.42 9.95
CA ARG A 143 13.28 14.67 11.37
C ARG A 143 12.14 15.69 11.54
N GLU A 144 12.25 16.85 10.89
CA GLU A 144 11.18 17.87 10.91
C GLU A 144 9.85 17.28 10.41
N ARG A 145 9.91 16.46 9.36
CA ARG A 145 8.73 15.83 8.75
C ARG A 145 8.17 14.67 9.54
N ASN A 146 9.00 14.02 10.35
CA ASN A 146 8.58 13.05 11.34
C ASN A 146 7.84 13.74 12.48
N ASP A 147 8.36 14.84 13.02
CA ASP A 147 7.74 15.58 14.13
C ASP A 147 6.39 16.20 13.71
N GLU A 148 6.34 16.74 12.50
CA GLU A 148 5.09 17.17 11.85
C GLU A 148 4.09 16.00 11.74
N LEU A 149 4.54 14.83 11.29
CA LEU A 149 3.67 13.66 11.13
C LEU A 149 3.18 13.13 12.47
N ILE A 150 4.01 13.11 13.51
CA ILE A 150 3.60 12.76 14.87
C ILE A 150 2.45 13.66 15.30
N SER A 151 2.59 14.96 15.09
CA SER A 151 1.59 15.97 15.46
C SER A 151 0.27 15.73 14.71
N LEU A 152 0.33 15.54 13.39
CA LEU A 152 -0.84 15.28 12.54
C LEU A 152 -1.55 13.97 12.89
N VAL A 153 -0.80 12.90 13.13
CA VAL A 153 -1.36 11.59 13.52
C VAL A 153 -1.97 11.67 14.92
N ASN A 154 -1.39 12.41 15.85
CA ASN A 154 -1.99 12.61 17.17
C ASN A 154 -3.28 13.45 17.10
N GLU A 155 -3.32 14.45 16.22
CA GLU A 155 -4.50 15.30 16.03
C GLU A 155 -5.67 14.55 15.36
N HIS A 156 -5.36 13.72 14.37
CA HIS A 156 -6.37 13.12 13.49
C HIS A 156 -6.59 11.63 13.71
N GLY A 157 -5.73 10.95 14.48
CA GLY A 157 -5.71 9.49 14.61
C GLY A 157 -7.04 8.88 15.02
N SER A 158 -7.74 9.48 15.97
CA SER A 158 -9.08 9.03 16.40
C SER A 158 -10.14 8.97 15.30
N LYS A 159 -9.92 9.66 14.17
CA LYS A 159 -10.82 9.67 13.01
C LYS A 159 -10.47 8.62 11.95
N ILE A 160 -9.30 7.99 12.05
CA ILE A 160 -8.72 7.11 11.03
C ILE A 160 -8.75 5.68 11.54
N LYS A 161 -9.45 4.79 10.83
CA LYS A 161 -9.48 3.36 11.18
C LYS A 161 -8.27 2.65 10.60
N VAL A 162 -7.49 1.97 11.43
CA VAL A 162 -6.33 1.19 10.98
C VAL A 162 -6.78 -0.23 10.69
N ILE A 163 -6.58 -0.65 9.45
CA ILE A 163 -6.79 -2.02 8.98
C ILE A 163 -5.47 -2.75 9.13
N MET A 164 -5.29 -3.42 10.27
CA MET A 164 -4.02 -3.91 10.78
C MET A 164 -3.84 -5.39 10.47
N ALA A 165 -2.82 -5.74 9.68
CA ALA A 165 -2.43 -7.13 9.55
C ALA A 165 -1.81 -7.62 10.86
N THR A 166 -2.12 -8.85 11.28
CA THR A 166 -1.64 -9.41 12.56
C THR A 166 -0.11 -9.46 12.67
N CYS A 167 0.59 -9.54 11.54
CA CYS A 167 2.05 -9.61 11.45
C CYS A 167 2.80 -8.27 11.63
N VAL A 168 2.09 -7.14 11.69
CA VAL A 168 2.69 -5.81 11.80
C VAL A 168 3.46 -5.67 13.12
N ALA A 169 4.59 -4.97 13.09
CA ALA A 169 5.44 -4.77 14.26
C ALA A 169 4.69 -4.13 15.46
N PRO A 170 4.89 -4.63 16.70
CA PRO A 170 4.18 -4.14 17.89
C PRO A 170 4.35 -2.64 18.19
N ASN A 171 5.47 -2.05 17.75
CA ASN A 171 5.70 -0.61 17.91
C ASN A 171 4.75 0.24 17.04
N VAL A 172 4.34 -0.23 15.87
CA VAL A 172 3.29 0.40 15.04
C VAL A 172 1.94 0.31 15.75
N VAL A 173 1.65 -0.83 16.36
CA VAL A 173 0.42 -1.05 17.13
C VAL A 173 0.36 -0.11 18.33
N ALA A 174 1.44 0.00 19.10
CA ALA A 174 1.56 0.95 20.19
C ALA A 174 1.36 2.39 19.71
N ARG A 175 2.06 2.79 18.65
CA ARG A 175 1.97 4.13 18.06
C ARG A 175 0.55 4.50 17.63
N CYS A 176 -0.17 3.58 16.98
CA CYS A 176 -1.56 3.80 16.57
C CYS A 176 -2.51 3.93 17.77
N ARG A 177 -2.31 3.10 18.81
CA ARG A 177 -3.11 3.17 20.05
C ARG A 177 -2.88 4.46 20.82
N GLU A 178 -1.65 4.95 20.89
CA GLU A 178 -1.31 6.24 21.52
C GLU A 178 -2.00 7.41 20.82
N ALA A 179 -2.13 7.35 19.48
CA ALA A 179 -2.89 8.33 18.69
C ALA A 179 -4.42 8.14 18.75
N GLY A 180 -4.91 7.15 19.52
CA GLY A 180 -6.33 6.85 19.63
C GLY A 180 -6.94 6.27 18.36
N MET A 181 -6.14 5.71 17.45
CA MET A 181 -6.64 5.12 16.20
C MET A 181 -7.38 3.80 16.47
N PRO A 182 -8.63 3.63 16.02
CA PRO A 182 -9.33 2.35 16.10
C PRO A 182 -8.65 1.29 15.23
N LEU A 183 -8.32 0.13 15.81
CA LEU A 183 -7.64 -0.97 15.09
C LEU A 183 -8.64 -2.07 14.73
N TYR A 184 -8.60 -2.54 13.48
CA TYR A 184 -9.39 -3.67 12.98
C TYR A 184 -8.47 -4.69 12.32
N TRP A 185 -8.51 -5.92 12.80
CA TRP A 185 -7.47 -6.92 12.54
C TRP A 185 -7.83 -7.93 11.46
N TRP A 186 -6.81 -8.41 10.73
CA TRP A 186 -6.90 -9.48 9.73
C TRP A 186 -5.58 -10.25 9.61
N ASN A 187 -5.65 -11.51 9.18
CA ASN A 187 -4.48 -12.33 8.86
C ASN A 187 -4.15 -12.23 7.37
N PRO A 188 -2.89 -11.90 7.00
CA PRO A 188 -2.48 -11.95 5.61
C PRO A 188 -2.39 -13.41 5.13
N ILE A 189 -2.94 -13.68 3.96
CA ILE A 189 -2.69 -14.93 3.24
C ILE A 189 -1.29 -14.82 2.62
N CYS A 190 -0.36 -15.66 3.08
CA CYS A 190 1.06 -15.62 2.70
C CYS A 190 1.52 -16.83 1.90
N ASP A 191 0.73 -17.90 1.86
CA ASP A 191 1.05 -19.18 1.26
C ASP A 191 -0.23 -19.97 0.90
N ASP A 192 -0.05 -21.16 0.33
CA ASP A 192 -1.15 -22.09 0.09
C ASP A 192 -1.71 -22.58 1.44
N TYR A 193 -2.90 -22.11 1.77
CA TYR A 193 -3.57 -22.46 3.03
C TYR A 193 -4.13 -23.87 3.07
N ASP A 194 -4.00 -24.67 2.00
CA ASP A 194 -4.32 -26.11 2.00
C ASP A 194 -3.06 -26.97 2.30
N ALA A 195 -1.85 -26.45 2.11
CA ALA A 195 -0.59 -27.17 2.37
C ALA A 195 -0.37 -27.50 3.87
N PRO A 196 -0.02 -28.72 4.31
CA PRO A 196 0.02 -29.17 5.73
C PRO A 196 0.76 -28.27 6.73
N ASP A 197 1.80 -27.56 6.29
CA ASP A 197 2.65 -26.68 7.07
C ASP A 197 2.34 -25.18 6.85
N SER A 198 1.14 -24.87 6.36
CA SER A 198 0.73 -23.50 6.03
C SER A 198 0.95 -22.51 7.18
N HIS A 199 1.70 -21.47 6.89
CA HIS A 199 1.90 -20.30 7.72
C HIS A 199 0.61 -19.52 7.91
N THR A 200 -0.21 -19.39 6.86
CA THR A 200 -1.53 -18.74 6.96
C THR A 200 -2.42 -19.47 7.97
N ARG A 201 -2.46 -20.81 7.96
CA ARG A 201 -3.22 -21.57 8.97
C ARG A 201 -2.63 -21.43 10.36
N ARG A 202 -1.30 -21.47 10.49
CA ARG A 202 -0.63 -21.24 11.78
C ARG A 202 -0.96 -19.86 12.37
N LEU A 203 -1.04 -18.81 11.54
CA LEU A 203 -1.49 -17.46 11.94
C LEU A 203 -2.97 -17.45 12.35
N TYR A 204 -3.81 -18.15 11.60
CA TYR A 204 -5.23 -18.28 11.92
C TYR A 204 -5.45 -19.01 13.25
N ASP A 205 -4.79 -20.15 13.48
CA ASP A 205 -4.87 -20.91 14.71
C ASP A 205 -4.39 -20.12 15.93
N LEU A 206 -3.40 -19.23 15.74
CA LEU A 206 -2.89 -18.36 16.78
C LEU A 206 -3.86 -17.23 17.14
N THR A 207 -4.46 -16.58 16.14
CA THR A 207 -5.13 -15.28 16.33
C THR A 207 -6.65 -15.34 16.22
N GLY A 208 -7.20 -16.34 15.53
CA GLY A 208 -8.61 -16.43 15.17
C GLY A 208 -9.12 -15.34 14.22
N MET A 209 -8.24 -14.46 13.72
CA MET A 209 -8.62 -13.34 12.86
C MET A 209 -8.98 -13.81 11.44
N PRO A 210 -9.92 -13.15 10.73
CA PRO A 210 -10.24 -13.49 9.35
C PRO A 210 -9.05 -13.29 8.42
N CYS A 211 -8.93 -14.15 7.41
CA CYS A 211 -7.85 -14.08 6.42
C CYS A 211 -8.27 -13.25 5.19
N MET A 212 -7.35 -12.46 4.64
CA MET A 212 -7.55 -11.71 3.39
C MET A 212 -6.30 -11.78 2.52
N VAL A 213 -6.48 -11.76 1.20
CA VAL A 213 -5.36 -11.70 0.24
C VAL A 213 -4.70 -10.32 0.29
N THR A 214 -3.37 -10.26 0.22
CA THR A 214 -2.62 -9.01 0.27
C THR A 214 -2.46 -8.34 -1.10
N GLY A 215 -2.43 -9.12 -2.19
CA GLY A 215 -2.17 -8.62 -3.54
C GLY A 215 -0.74 -8.13 -3.80
N GLY A 216 0.20 -8.44 -2.89
CA GLY A 216 1.62 -8.15 -3.02
C GLY A 216 2.13 -7.00 -2.15
N ASN A 217 1.37 -5.92 -1.97
CA ASN A 217 1.79 -4.77 -1.13
C ASN A 217 0.59 -4.09 -0.43
N GLY A 218 0.87 -3.10 0.42
CA GLY A 218 -0.17 -2.37 1.16
C GLY A 218 -1.19 -1.62 0.28
N GLY A 219 -0.77 -1.11 -0.88
CA GLY A 219 -1.65 -0.46 -1.86
C GLY A 219 -2.62 -1.44 -2.51
N ALA A 220 -2.13 -2.61 -2.92
CA ALA A 220 -2.94 -3.70 -3.42
C ALA A 220 -3.92 -4.20 -2.34
N SER A 221 -3.45 -4.35 -1.09
CA SER A 221 -4.30 -4.72 0.04
C SER A 221 -5.41 -3.69 0.24
N ALA A 222 -5.12 -2.39 0.06
CA ALA A 222 -6.10 -1.31 0.25
C ALA A 222 -7.21 -1.39 -0.80
N TRP A 223 -6.82 -1.69 -2.05
CA TRP A 223 -7.77 -1.96 -3.12
C TRP A 223 -8.63 -3.20 -2.85
N ILE A 224 -8.01 -4.31 -2.40
CA ILE A 224 -8.74 -5.55 -2.06
C ILE A 224 -9.72 -5.30 -0.91
N PHE A 225 -9.29 -4.61 0.15
CA PHE A 225 -10.13 -4.26 1.29
C PHE A 225 -11.37 -3.44 0.87
N ALA A 226 -11.18 -2.44 -0.01
CA ALA A 226 -12.28 -1.63 -0.51
C ALA A 226 -13.32 -2.46 -1.30
N ASN A 227 -12.87 -3.46 -2.06
CA ASN A 227 -13.76 -4.35 -2.82
C ASN A 227 -14.40 -5.43 -1.94
N ALA A 228 -13.60 -6.18 -1.17
CA ALA A 228 -14.05 -7.37 -0.46
C ALA A 228 -14.80 -7.06 0.84
N ILE A 229 -14.29 -6.09 1.61
CA ILE A 229 -14.79 -5.79 2.96
C ILE A 229 -15.77 -4.62 2.92
N LEU A 230 -15.38 -3.50 2.30
CA LEU A 230 -16.27 -2.34 2.17
C LEU A 230 -17.34 -2.51 1.07
N LYS A 231 -17.16 -3.49 0.17
CA LYS A 231 -18.11 -3.82 -0.92
C LYS A 231 -18.47 -2.61 -1.77
N LYS A 232 -17.47 -1.78 -2.07
CA LYS A 232 -17.63 -0.59 -2.90
C LYS A 232 -17.93 -0.98 -4.34
N SER A 233 -18.84 -0.24 -4.98
CA SER A 233 -19.32 -0.56 -6.33
C SER A 233 -18.31 -0.20 -7.43
N SER A 234 -17.39 0.72 -7.13
CA SER A 234 -16.35 1.17 -8.05
C SER A 234 -15.13 1.62 -7.25
N VAL A 235 -13.97 1.03 -7.53
CA VAL A 235 -12.74 1.28 -6.75
C VAL A 235 -11.61 1.67 -7.69
N ALA A 236 -11.17 2.93 -7.58
CA ALA A 236 -9.96 3.39 -8.22
C ALA A 236 -8.73 3.13 -7.36
N PHE A 237 -7.57 3.05 -8.00
CA PHE A 237 -6.29 3.11 -7.32
C PHE A 237 -5.41 4.24 -7.88
N VAL A 238 -4.68 4.89 -7.00
CA VAL A 238 -3.74 5.98 -7.31
C VAL A 238 -2.41 5.73 -6.60
N GLY A 239 -1.33 6.31 -7.11
CA GLY A 239 0.01 6.18 -6.52
C GLY A 239 0.54 4.74 -6.51
N MET A 240 -0.04 3.80 -7.28
CA MET A 240 0.45 2.43 -7.36
C MET A 240 1.33 2.28 -8.60
N ASP A 241 2.52 2.90 -8.56
CA ASP A 241 3.44 2.95 -9.69
C ASP A 241 4.01 1.56 -10.06
N LEU A 242 4.39 0.77 -9.05
CA LEU A 242 5.08 -0.53 -9.20
C LEU A 242 6.25 -0.49 -10.20
N GLY A 243 6.98 0.61 -10.18
CA GLY A 243 8.09 0.91 -11.04
C GLY A 243 8.56 2.35 -10.84
N TYR A 244 9.59 2.70 -11.59
CA TYR A 244 10.32 3.94 -11.51
C TYR A 244 10.12 4.71 -12.81
N ALA A 245 9.98 6.03 -12.66
CA ALA A 245 9.80 6.94 -13.77
C ALA A 245 11.05 6.97 -14.67
N PRO A 246 10.89 7.32 -15.97
CA PRO A 246 12.03 7.62 -16.82
C PRO A 246 12.95 8.65 -16.16
N GLY A 247 14.25 8.34 -16.09
CA GLY A 247 15.26 9.22 -15.50
C GLY A 247 15.45 9.12 -13.98
N THR A 248 14.67 8.31 -13.26
CA THR A 248 15.00 7.99 -11.85
C THR A 248 16.38 7.32 -11.79
N PRO A 249 17.33 7.77 -10.95
CA PRO A 249 18.62 7.09 -10.77
C PRO A 249 18.45 5.72 -10.10
N LEU A 250 19.23 4.71 -10.53
CA LEU A 250 19.16 3.37 -9.91
C LEU A 250 19.45 3.40 -8.40
N SER A 251 20.32 4.31 -7.96
CA SER A 251 20.63 4.55 -6.54
C SER A 251 19.43 5.03 -5.73
N LYS A 252 18.33 5.49 -6.35
CA LYS A 252 17.10 5.90 -5.68
C LYS A 252 16.00 4.84 -5.65
N THR A 253 16.22 3.68 -6.28
CA THR A 253 15.22 2.60 -6.34
C THR A 253 15.10 1.87 -5.00
N GLN A 254 13.91 1.39 -4.61
CA GLN A 254 13.70 0.83 -3.27
C GLN A 254 14.69 -0.30 -2.92
N TYR A 255 14.93 -1.21 -3.87
CA TYR A 255 15.75 -2.39 -3.66
C TYR A 255 17.22 -2.21 -4.07
N TYR A 256 17.68 -0.99 -4.32
CA TYR A 256 19.08 -0.68 -4.69
C TYR A 256 20.11 -1.39 -3.81
N HIS A 257 20.02 -1.22 -2.48
CA HIS A 257 20.97 -1.79 -1.52
C HIS A 257 20.97 -3.32 -1.50
N GLU A 258 19.85 -3.95 -1.87
CA GLU A 258 19.80 -5.41 -2.03
C GLU A 258 20.41 -5.85 -3.36
N LEU A 259 20.16 -5.11 -4.44
CA LEU A 259 20.64 -5.46 -5.78
C LEU A 259 22.16 -5.32 -5.92
N ILE A 260 22.78 -4.31 -5.31
CA ILE A 260 24.25 -4.13 -5.37
C ILE A 260 25.04 -5.23 -4.63
N LYS A 261 24.38 -6.04 -3.81
CA LYS A 261 25.01 -7.23 -3.19
C LYS A 261 25.26 -8.35 -4.21
N PHE A 262 24.54 -8.33 -5.33
CA PHE A 262 24.58 -9.37 -6.36
C PHE A 262 25.08 -8.88 -7.72
N TYR A 263 24.96 -7.58 -7.99
CA TYR A 263 25.38 -6.96 -9.24
C TYR A 263 26.45 -5.90 -8.97
N PRO A 264 27.61 -5.95 -9.65
CA PRO A 264 28.54 -4.84 -9.64
C PRO A 264 27.89 -3.61 -10.30
N GLU A 265 28.32 -2.42 -9.94
CA GLU A 265 27.67 -1.15 -10.32
C GLU A 265 27.51 -1.00 -11.83
N GLU A 266 28.51 -1.42 -12.61
CA GLU A 266 28.52 -1.34 -14.08
C GLU A 266 27.46 -2.23 -14.73
N ARG A 267 27.02 -3.29 -14.03
CA ARG A 267 26.03 -4.27 -14.49
C ARG A 267 24.71 -4.18 -13.73
N LEU A 268 24.57 -3.22 -12.82
CA LEU A 268 23.38 -3.07 -11.99
C LEU A 268 22.10 -2.92 -12.83
N SER A 269 22.19 -2.25 -13.98
CA SER A 269 21.06 -2.11 -14.91
C SER A 269 20.53 -3.44 -15.46
N GLU A 270 21.31 -4.53 -15.44
CA GLU A 270 20.86 -5.87 -15.88
C GLU A 270 19.81 -6.47 -14.94
N ALA A 271 19.77 -6.03 -13.67
CA ALA A 271 18.80 -6.50 -12.70
C ALA A 271 17.38 -5.99 -12.98
N TYR A 272 17.25 -4.83 -13.64
CA TYR A 272 15.98 -4.13 -13.84
C TYR A 272 15.25 -4.56 -15.11
N ILE A 273 13.93 -4.39 -15.06
CA ILE A 273 12.99 -4.75 -16.11
C ILE A 273 12.37 -3.48 -16.70
N GLU A 274 12.50 -3.27 -18.00
CA GLU A 274 11.84 -2.20 -18.74
C GLU A 274 10.41 -2.58 -19.12
N ILE A 275 9.49 -1.63 -18.96
CA ILE A 275 8.08 -1.78 -19.28
C ILE A 275 7.62 -0.51 -19.99
N TYR A 276 7.17 -0.66 -21.25
CA TYR A 276 6.58 0.44 -22.00
C TYR A 276 5.15 0.71 -21.53
N ASN A 277 4.88 1.92 -21.03
CA ASN A 277 3.55 2.36 -20.68
C ASN A 277 2.85 2.92 -21.94
N PRO A 278 1.82 2.24 -22.49
CA PRO A 278 1.19 2.65 -23.74
C PRO A 278 0.30 3.89 -23.59
N HIS A 279 -0.16 4.20 -22.38
CA HIS A 279 -1.02 5.34 -22.10
C HIS A 279 -0.23 6.65 -22.01
N LEU A 280 0.99 6.59 -21.45
CA LEU A 280 1.89 7.73 -21.33
C LEU A 280 2.87 7.84 -22.50
N LYS A 281 3.07 6.76 -23.26
CA LYS A 281 4.10 6.63 -24.32
C LYS A 281 5.52 6.81 -23.78
N GLU A 282 5.77 6.26 -22.60
CA GLU A 282 7.04 6.34 -21.87
C GLU A 282 7.53 4.93 -21.51
N THR A 283 8.85 4.72 -21.50
CA THR A 283 9.45 3.49 -20.99
C THR A 283 9.83 3.68 -19.53
N TRP A 284 9.09 3.00 -18.66
CA TRP A 284 9.38 2.91 -17.24
C TRP A 284 10.26 1.68 -16.99
N TYR A 285 10.84 1.58 -15.81
CA TYR A 285 11.58 0.38 -15.41
C TYR A 285 11.24 -0.01 -13.98
N THR A 286 11.47 -1.27 -13.60
CA THR A 286 11.12 -1.79 -12.30
C THR A 286 12.16 -2.79 -11.82
N ASP A 287 12.28 -2.99 -10.51
CA ASP A 287 13.13 -4.02 -9.93
C ASP A 287 12.37 -5.37 -9.85
N PRO A 288 13.06 -6.49 -9.58
CA PRO A 288 12.41 -7.79 -9.51
C PRO A 288 11.27 -7.91 -8.50
N THR A 289 11.35 -7.20 -7.37
CA THR A 289 10.34 -7.27 -6.31
C THR A 289 9.09 -6.51 -6.70
N TYR A 290 9.22 -5.29 -7.22
CA TYR A 290 8.09 -4.53 -7.76
C TYR A 290 7.48 -5.19 -8.99
N TYR A 291 8.28 -5.82 -9.85
CA TYR A 291 7.75 -6.64 -10.94
C TYR A 291 6.91 -7.80 -10.40
N TRP A 292 7.37 -8.50 -9.36
CA TRP A 292 6.61 -9.57 -8.73
C TRP A 292 5.30 -9.06 -8.11
N TYR A 293 5.32 -7.95 -7.35
CA TYR A 293 4.10 -7.33 -6.82
C TYR A 293 3.11 -6.94 -7.92
N ARG A 294 3.60 -6.45 -9.05
CA ARG A 294 2.77 -6.14 -10.22
C ARG A 294 2.03 -7.39 -10.71
N GLN A 295 2.70 -8.54 -10.79
CA GLN A 295 2.09 -9.79 -11.22
C GLN A 295 1.07 -10.30 -10.20
N CYS A 296 1.39 -10.24 -8.90
CA CYS A 296 0.44 -10.58 -7.84
C CYS A 296 -0.86 -9.76 -7.95
N PHE A 297 -0.76 -8.45 -8.17
CA PHE A 297 -1.95 -7.61 -8.32
C PHE A 297 -2.74 -7.93 -9.59
N LEU A 298 -2.07 -8.14 -10.73
CA LEU A 298 -2.74 -8.52 -11.98
C LEU A 298 -3.47 -9.85 -11.86
N ASP A 299 -2.85 -10.84 -11.20
CA ASP A 299 -3.46 -12.14 -10.94
C ASP A 299 -4.70 -12.00 -10.04
N VAL A 300 -4.64 -11.16 -8.99
CA VAL A 300 -5.79 -10.87 -8.13
C VAL A 300 -6.92 -10.21 -8.91
N VAL A 301 -6.64 -9.17 -9.70
CA VAL A 301 -7.66 -8.49 -10.51
C VAL A 301 -8.34 -9.50 -11.43
N LYS A 302 -7.56 -10.29 -12.18
CA LYS A 302 -8.06 -11.31 -13.10
C LYS A 302 -8.92 -12.37 -12.41
N GLN A 303 -8.49 -12.88 -11.26
CA GLN A 303 -9.21 -13.93 -10.54
C GLN A 303 -10.46 -13.42 -9.81
N SER A 304 -10.45 -12.16 -9.38
CA SER A 304 -11.57 -11.57 -8.64
C SER A 304 -12.80 -11.28 -9.49
N GLY A 305 -12.60 -11.02 -10.80
CA GLY A 305 -13.66 -10.52 -11.69
C GLY A 305 -14.08 -9.07 -11.42
N TRP A 306 -13.40 -8.35 -10.52
CA TRP A 306 -13.62 -6.92 -10.29
C TRP A 306 -12.88 -6.08 -11.34
N THR A 307 -13.46 -4.94 -11.71
CA THR A 307 -12.77 -3.92 -12.51
C THR A 307 -11.89 -3.07 -11.62
N ALA A 308 -10.61 -2.95 -11.96
CA ALA A 308 -9.69 -2.05 -11.28
C ALA A 308 -9.47 -0.77 -12.11
N TYR A 309 -9.91 0.38 -11.59
CA TYR A 309 -9.69 1.67 -12.28
C TYR A 309 -8.31 2.23 -11.91
N ASN A 310 -7.36 2.15 -12.83
CA ASN A 310 -6.05 2.75 -12.66
C ASN A 310 -6.12 4.25 -12.92
N CYS A 311 -6.10 5.03 -11.84
CA CYS A 311 -6.02 6.49 -11.84
C CYS A 311 -4.65 7.00 -11.36
N THR A 312 -3.62 6.14 -11.37
CA THR A 312 -2.25 6.52 -10.98
C THR A 312 -1.63 7.50 -11.97
N GLU A 313 -2.06 7.44 -13.24
CA GLU A 313 -1.49 8.25 -14.33
C GLU A 313 0.05 8.12 -14.41
N GLY A 314 0.54 6.94 -14.07
CA GLY A 314 1.95 6.61 -13.90
C GLY A 314 2.13 5.11 -13.75
N GLY A 315 3.38 4.67 -13.76
CA GLY A 315 3.73 3.30 -13.39
C GLY A 315 3.60 2.29 -14.51
N THR A 316 3.57 1.02 -14.09
CA THR A 316 3.68 -0.15 -14.95
C THR A 316 2.42 -1.02 -14.94
N LEU A 317 1.38 -0.62 -14.20
CA LEU A 317 0.17 -1.40 -13.98
C LEU A 317 -0.88 -1.22 -15.08
N PHE A 318 -0.97 -2.20 -15.96
CA PHE A 318 -1.97 -2.32 -17.01
C PHE A 318 -2.08 -3.79 -17.42
N GLY A 319 -3.27 -4.21 -17.82
CA GLY A 319 -3.57 -5.61 -18.15
C GLY A 319 -5.07 -5.89 -18.17
N GLU A 320 -5.42 -7.16 -18.34
CA GLU A 320 -6.80 -7.63 -18.30
C GLU A 320 -7.49 -7.24 -16.98
N GLY A 321 -8.71 -6.69 -17.05
CA GLY A 321 -9.49 -6.25 -15.89
C GLY A 321 -9.08 -4.88 -15.31
N ILE A 322 -8.03 -4.23 -15.85
CA ILE A 322 -7.60 -2.89 -15.44
C ILE A 322 -8.02 -1.85 -16.48
N GLU A 323 -8.80 -0.86 -16.05
CA GLU A 323 -9.18 0.29 -16.87
C GLU A 323 -8.33 1.52 -16.53
N TRP A 324 -7.59 2.04 -17.51
CA TRP A 324 -6.84 3.28 -17.33
C TRP A 324 -7.74 4.51 -17.51
N MET A 325 -7.80 5.37 -16.49
CA MET A 325 -8.65 6.56 -16.50
C MET A 325 -8.02 7.69 -15.68
N ALA A 326 -8.18 8.94 -16.13
CA ALA A 326 -7.79 10.10 -15.32
C ALA A 326 -8.63 10.19 -14.03
N LEU A 327 -8.00 10.63 -12.93
CA LEU A 327 -8.64 10.64 -11.61
C LEU A 327 -9.88 11.54 -11.55
N ASP A 328 -9.84 12.69 -12.23
CA ASP A 328 -10.95 13.63 -12.31
C ASP A 328 -12.19 12.98 -12.94
N ARG A 329 -11.99 12.25 -14.05
CA ARG A 329 -13.05 11.52 -14.75
C ARG A 329 -13.68 10.44 -13.87
N PHE A 330 -12.87 9.70 -13.12
CA PHE A 330 -13.37 8.71 -12.16
C PHE A 330 -14.25 9.37 -11.09
N ILE A 331 -13.78 10.48 -10.50
CA ILE A 331 -14.52 11.20 -9.45
C ILE A 331 -15.85 11.73 -9.99
N THR A 332 -15.85 12.36 -11.18
CA THR A 332 -17.07 12.87 -11.81
C THR A 332 -18.07 11.75 -12.09
N ALA A 333 -17.64 10.63 -12.69
CA ALA A 333 -18.51 9.49 -12.98
C ALA A 333 -19.11 8.86 -11.71
N ALA A 334 -18.32 8.77 -10.63
CA ALA A 334 -18.79 8.26 -9.35
C ALA A 334 -19.85 9.17 -8.71
N GLN A 335 -19.69 10.49 -8.82
CA GLN A 335 -20.65 11.47 -8.30
C GLN A 335 -21.97 11.45 -9.08
N GLU A 336 -21.91 11.35 -10.41
CA GLU A 336 -23.11 11.21 -11.26
C GLU A 336 -23.91 9.94 -10.92
N SER A 337 -23.22 8.82 -10.77
CA SER A 337 -23.83 7.54 -10.39
C SER A 337 -24.55 7.63 -9.03
N CYS A 338 -23.95 8.32 -8.06
CA CYS A 338 -24.55 8.55 -6.74
C CYS A 338 -25.80 9.44 -6.82
N GLN A 339 -25.80 10.47 -7.66
CA GLN A 339 -26.97 11.35 -7.84
C GLN A 339 -28.15 10.63 -8.51
N LEU A 340 -27.89 9.69 -9.42
CA LEU A 340 -28.92 8.86 -10.04
C LEU A 340 -29.57 7.93 -9.02
N LEU A 341 -28.78 7.27 -8.17
CA LEU A 341 -29.28 6.41 -7.09
C LEU A 341 -30.12 7.18 -6.05
N ALA A 342 -29.79 8.44 -5.77
CA ALA A 342 -30.56 9.27 -4.83
C ALA A 342 -31.93 9.77 -5.39
N LYS A 343 -32.18 9.60 -6.69
CA LYS A 343 -33.43 10.01 -7.36
C LYS A 343 -34.40 8.85 -7.60
N CYS A 344 -33.97 7.61 -7.36
CA CYS A 344 -34.79 6.40 -7.42
C CYS A 344 -35.20 6.00 -6.00
#